data_AF-A0A967SXY5-F1
#
_entry.id   AF-A0A967SXY5-F1
#
_cell.length_a   1.000
_cell.length_b   1.000
_cell.length_c   1.000
_cell.angle_alpha   90.00
_cell.angle_beta   90.00
_cell.angle_gamma   90.00
#
_symmetry.space_group_name_H-M   'P 1'
#
loop_
_entity.id
_entity.type
_entity.pdbx_description
1 polymer ?
#
loop_
_entity_poly.entity_id
_entity_poly.type
_entity_poly.pdbx_seq_one_letter_code
_entity_poly.pdbx_strand_id
1 'polypeptide(L)'
;MDDDIAVNILLEKLLKKLGYDVASASDGVQAVELYKEAVSSGQKYDLVILDLTVPGGMGGRETMEILLDIDPDIKAIVTSGYSN
;
A
#
# COMPACT_ATOMS: atom_id res chain seq x y z
N MET A 1 -1.96 -2.40 -0.91
CA MET A 1 -2.83 -2.41 0.27
C MET A 1 -4.24 -2.44 -0.23
N ASP A 2 -4.96 -3.49 0.11
CA ASP A 2 -6.33 -3.75 -0.31
C ASP A 2 -6.92 -4.75 0.70
N ASP A 3 -8.17 -4.60 1.13
CA ASP A 3 -8.79 -5.52 2.08
C ASP A 3 -9.20 -6.85 1.43
N ASP A 4 -9.35 -6.88 0.10
CA ASP A 4 -9.52 -8.12 -0.64
C ASP A 4 -8.17 -8.83 -0.84
N ILE A 5 -7.97 -9.90 -0.08
CA ILE A 5 -6.80 -10.78 -0.15
C ILE A 5 -6.57 -11.30 -1.59
N ALA A 6 -7.62 -11.55 -2.37
CA ALA A 6 -7.48 -12.02 -3.73
C ALA A 6 -6.84 -10.96 -4.64
N VAL A 7 -7.16 -9.68 -4.43
CA VAL A 7 -6.55 -8.55 -5.15
C VAL A 7 -5.07 -8.44 -4.81
N ASN A 8 -4.72 -8.48 -3.52
CA ASN A 8 -3.31 -8.47 -3.08
C ASN A 8 -2.51 -9.63 -3.71
N ILE A 9 -3.03 -10.86 -3.66
CA ILE A 9 -2.35 -12.03 -4.24
C ILE A 9 -2.16 -11.88 -5.75
N LEU A 10 -3.17 -11.36 -6.46
CA LEU A 10 -3.10 -11.14 -7.89
C LEU A 10 -2.05 -10.08 -8.25
N LEU A 11 -2.10 -8.92 -7.61
CA LEU A 11 -1.15 -7.82 -7.85
C LEU A 11 0.27 -8.24 -7.50
N GLU A 12 0.47 -8.92 -6.37
CA GLU A 12 1.79 -9.41 -5.96
C GLU A 12 2.39 -10.36 -7.00
N LYS A 13 1.60 -11.32 -7.51
CA LYS A 13 2.05 -12.23 -8.57
C LYS A 13 2.40 -11.50 -9.86
N LEU A 14 1.57 -10.53 -10.27
CA LEU A 14 1.79 -9.78 -11.51
C LEU A 14 3.05 -8.91 -11.41
N LEU A 15 3.21 -8.14 -10.33
CA LEU A 15 4.35 -7.26 -10.12
C LEU A 15 5.65 -8.05 -9.93
N LYS A 16 5.64 -9.17 -9.20
CA LYS A 16 6.80 -10.06 -9.11
C LYS A 16 7.20 -10.63 -10.47
N LYS A 17 6.23 -10.99 -11.32
CA LYS A 17 6.50 -11.44 -12.70
C LYS A 17 7.12 -10.34 -13.57
N LEU A 18 6.84 -9.07 -13.29
CA LEU A 18 7.45 -7.92 -13.95
C LEU A 18 8.84 -7.56 -13.38
N GLY A 19 9.30 -8.26 -12.33
CA GLY A 19 10.63 -8.08 -11.75
C GLY A 19 10.69 -7.13 -10.54
N TYR A 20 9.55 -6.75 -9.97
CA TYR A 20 9.51 -5.93 -8.75
C TYR A 20 9.60 -6.80 -7.49
N ASP A 21 10.21 -6.25 -6.43
CA ASP A 21 10.00 -6.76 -5.08
C ASP A 21 8.71 -6.17 -4.50
N VAL A 22 7.92 -6.99 -3.82
CA VAL A 22 6.56 -6.64 -3.45
C VAL A 22 6.23 -7.19 -2.07
N ALA A 23 5.73 -6.29 -1.22
CA ALA A 23 5.04 -6.60 0.01
C ALA A 23 3.57 -6.20 -0.12
N SER A 24 2.68 -6.97 0.49
CA SER A 24 1.24 -6.76 0.50
C SER A 24 0.75 -6.45 1.92
N ALA A 25 -0.34 -5.69 2.02
CA ALA A 25 -0.96 -5.30 3.28
C ALA A 25 -2.48 -5.35 3.17
N SER A 26 -3.16 -5.85 4.20
CA SER A 26 -4.64 -5.95 4.23
C SER A 26 -5.34 -4.67 4.68
N ASP A 27 -4.62 -3.77 5.33
CA ASP A 27 -5.17 -2.50 5.82
C ASP A 27 -4.08 -1.42 5.90
N GLY A 28 -4.51 -0.19 6.16
CA GLY A 28 -3.62 0.95 6.27
C GLY A 28 -2.60 0.84 7.41
N VAL A 29 -2.95 0.19 8.52
CA VAL A 29 -2.07 0.12 9.70
C VAL A 29 -0.86 -0.73 9.36
N GLN A 30 -1.10 -1.90 8.78
CA GLN A 30 -0.04 -2.78 8.29
C GLN A 30 0.79 -2.10 7.19
N ALA A 31 0.15 -1.36 6.28
CA ALA A 31 0.87 -0.63 5.23
C ALA A 31 1.84 0.43 5.80
N VAL A 32 1.41 1.17 6.83
CA VAL A 32 2.26 2.15 7.54
C VAL A 32 3.40 1.47 8.28
N GLU A 33 3.16 0.34 8.95
CA GLU A 33 4.20 -0.41 9.66
C GLU A 33 5.28 -0.91 8.69
N LEU A 34 4.88 -1.56 7.60
CA LEU A 34 5.81 -2.01 6.56
C LEU A 34 6.64 -0.85 6.01
N TYR A 35 6.01 0.30 5.74
CA TYR A 35 6.73 1.46 5.22
C TYR A 35 7.74 2.04 6.23
N LYS A 36 7.39 2.10 7.52
CA LYS A 36 8.30 2.55 8.58
C LYS A 36 9.50 1.62 8.71
N GLU A 37 9.28 0.31 8.68
CA GLU A 37 10.34 -0.69 8.70
C GLU A 37 11.28 -0.54 7.48
N ALA A 38 10.70 -0.38 6.29
CA ALA A 38 11.43 -0.16 5.05
C ALA A 38 12.29 1.12 5.09
N VAL A 39 11.75 2.23 5.60
CA VAL A 39 12.51 3.47 5.78
C VAL A 39 13.63 3.30 6.81
N SER A 40 13.36 2.70 7.97
CA SER A 40 14.36 2.51 9.02
C SER A 40 15.52 1.58 8.63
N SER A 41 15.26 0.63 7.72
CA SER A 41 16.25 -0.28 7.16
C SER A 41 17.00 0.28 5.93
N GLY A 42 16.65 1.49 5.49
CA GLY A 42 17.26 2.16 4.33
C GLY A 42 16.81 1.58 2.98
N GLN A 43 15.75 0.77 2.95
CA GLN A 43 15.19 0.12 1.76
C GLN A 43 13.73 0.53 1.57
N LYS A 44 13.48 1.84 1.48
CA LYS A 44 12.11 2.37 1.31
C LYS A 44 11.49 1.88 0.00
N TYR A 45 10.16 1.72 0.00
CA TYR A 45 9.43 1.38 -1.21
C TYR A 45 9.47 2.53 -2.23
N ASP A 46 9.75 2.19 -3.49
CA ASP A 46 9.73 3.15 -4.61
C ASP A 46 8.32 3.62 -4.98
N LEU A 47 7.32 2.79 -4.68
CA LEU A 47 5.92 3.01 -5.02
C LEU A 47 5.02 2.26 -4.02
N VAL A 48 3.96 2.93 -3.56
CA VAL A 48 2.86 2.27 -2.83
C VAL A 48 1.58 2.25 -3.69
N ILE A 49 0.83 1.16 -3.61
CA ILE A 49 -0.48 1.02 -4.26
C ILE A 49 -1.50 0.81 -3.15
N LEU A 50 -2.50 1.68 -3.08
CA LEU A 50 -3.47 1.74 -1.98
C LEU A 50 -4.91 1.72 -2.51
N ASP A 51 -5.76 0.87 -1.97
CA ASP A 51 -7.20 1.05 -2.07
C ASP A 51 -7.62 2.29 -1.25
N LEU A 52 -8.38 3.19 -1.88
CA LEU A 52 -8.91 4.39 -1.26
C LEU A 52 -9.85 4.05 -0.10
N THR A 53 -10.65 2.99 -0.22
CA THR A 53 -11.72 2.68 0.72
C THR A 53 -11.56 1.28 1.29
N VAL A 54 -11.37 1.18 2.61
CA VAL A 54 -11.35 -0.10 3.33
C VAL A 54 -12.49 -0.09 4.35
N PRO A 55 -13.56 -0.89 4.16
CA PRO A 55 -14.67 -0.96 5.10
C PRO A 55 -14.22 -1.41 6.49
N GLY A 56 -14.48 -0.59 7.51
CA GLY A 56 -14.19 -0.94 8.91
C GLY A 56 -12.70 -0.86 9.31
N GLY A 57 -11.84 -0.30 8.46
CA GLY A 57 -10.42 -0.10 8.72
C GLY A 57 -9.90 1.25 8.20
N MET A 58 -8.60 1.46 8.31
CA MET A 58 -7.94 2.66 7.77
C MET A 58 -7.78 2.53 6.26
N GLY A 59 -8.38 3.45 5.49
CA GLY A 59 -8.34 3.44 4.03
C GLY A 59 -7.10 4.14 3.47
N GLY A 60 -6.99 4.18 2.13
CA GLY A 60 -5.84 4.76 1.43
C GLY A 60 -5.65 6.25 1.68
N ARG A 61 -6.73 7.00 1.94
CA ARG A 61 -6.64 8.45 2.22
C ARG A 61 -5.89 8.72 3.52
N GLU A 62 -6.33 8.10 4.61
CA GLU A 62 -5.73 8.25 5.94
C GLU A 62 -4.32 7.64 5.97
N THR A 63 -4.13 6.50 5.29
CA THR A 63 -2.81 5.90 5.10
C THR A 63 -1.85 6.87 4.43
N MET A 64 -2.28 7.53 3.35
CA MET A 64 -1.43 8.47 2.61
C MET A 64 -1.06 9.71 3.46
N GLU A 65 -1.98 10.23 4.27
CA GLU A 65 -1.69 11.34 5.19
C GLU A 65 -0.52 10.98 6.14
N ILE A 66 -0.55 9.79 6.73
CA ILE A 66 0.53 9.31 7.62
C ILE A 66 1.82 9.05 6.85
N LEU A 67 1.74 8.47 5.65
CA LEU A 67 2.93 8.19 4.85
C LEU A 67 3.64 9.47 4.38
N LEU A 68 2.90 10.53 4.07
CA LEU A 68 3.47 11.85 3.72
C LEU A 68 4.21 12.50 4.89
N ASP A 69 3.75 12.29 6.12
CA ASP A 69 4.47 12.76 7.32
C ASP A 69 5.80 12.01 7.54
N ILE A 70 5.91 10.78 7.03
CA ILE A 70 7.11 9.93 7.13
C ILE A 70 8.08 10.22 5.98
N ASP A 71 7.59 10.26 4.75
CA ASP A 71 8.35 10.52 3.53
C ASP A 71 7.55 11.45 2.59
N PRO A 72 7.85 12.76 2.60
CA PRO A 72 7.20 13.73 1.72
C PRO A 72 7.39 13.46 0.22
N ASP A 73 8.39 12.66 -0.17
CA ASP A 73 8.70 12.31 -1.56
C ASP A 73 8.09 10.96 -2.00
N ILE A 74 7.27 10.35 -1.14
CA ILE A 74 6.64 9.06 -1.44
C ILE A 74 5.77 9.13 -2.70
N LYS A 75 5.87 8.09 -3.53
CA LYS A 75 5.02 7.92 -4.72
C LYS A 75 3.91 6.94 -4.41
N ALA A 76 2.67 7.33 -4.71
CA ALA A 76 1.51 6.51 -4.49
C ALA A 76 0.60 6.44 -5.73
N ILE A 77 0.05 5.26 -5.98
CA ILE A 77 -1.13 5.07 -6.83
C ILE A 77 -2.29 4.71 -5.92
N VAL A 78 -3.37 5.46 -6.02
CA VAL A 78 -4.59 5.20 -5.26
C VAL A 78 -5.64 4.65 -6.20
N THR A 79 -6.24 3.53 -5.83
CA THR A 79 -7.31 2.86 -6.57
C THR A 79 -8.63 3.01 -5.84
N SER A 80 -9.75 3.09 -6.55
CA SER A 80 -11.08 3.11 -5.93
C SER A 80 -11.99 2.11 -6.65
N GLY A 81 -12.67 1.26 -5.89
CA GLY A 81 -13.78 0.47 -6.42
C GLY A 81 -15.02 1.33 -6.65
N TYR A 82 -15.67 1.19 -7.80
CA TYR A 82 -17.04 1.70 -7.99
C TYR A 82 -18.02 0.63 -7.51
N SER A 83 -18.79 0.93 -6.47
CA SER A 83 -19.98 0.15 -6.12
C SER A 83 -21.12 0.59 -7.07
N ASN A 84 -21.50 -0.28 -8.00
CA ASN A 84 -22.78 -0.16 -8.73
C ASN A 84 -23.84 -1.01 -8.05
#